data_AF-A0A133UG20-F1
#
_entry.id   AF-A0A133UG20-F1
#
_cell.length_a   1.000
_cell.length_b   1.000
_cell.length_c   1.000
_cell.angle_alpha   90.00
_cell.angle_beta   90.00
_cell.angle_gamma   90.00
#
_symmetry.space_group_name_H-M   'P 1'
#
loop_
_entity.id
_entity.type
_entity.pdbx_description
1 polymer ?
#
loop_
_entity_poly.entity_id
_entity_poly.type
_entity_poly.pdbx_seq_one_letter_code
_entity_poly.pdbx_strand_id
1 'polypeptide(L)'
;MKEEEVIEEVEEALRQELGELQEQEIDKCLRIWRDFVEERDVANTRKPETWAAAVYYIFSDISFWLWGKVTQREAGERFGVSENTVQAKQKEIRDQLQIGFIDGRYTPDRAIEKF
;
A
#
# COMPACT_ATOMS: atom_id res chain seq x y z
N MET A 1 15.47 -5.48 -11.81
CA MET A 1 14.58 -6.12 -12.81
C MET A 1 14.15 -5.05 -13.79
N LYS A 2 13.30 -5.36 -14.77
CA LYS A 2 12.64 -4.27 -15.52
C LYS A 2 11.66 -3.57 -14.58
N GLU A 3 11.44 -2.28 -14.79
CA GLU A 3 10.51 -1.50 -13.97
C GLU A 3 9.09 -2.09 -13.99
N GLU A 4 8.61 -2.45 -15.18
CA GLU A 4 7.30 -3.10 -15.38
C GLU A 4 7.16 -4.39 -14.55
N GLU A 5 8.22 -5.19 -14.46
CA GLU A 5 8.23 -6.45 -13.70
C GLU A 5 8.08 -6.18 -12.20
N VAL A 6 8.77 -5.17 -11.67
CA VAL A 6 8.61 -4.76 -10.26
C VAL A 6 7.19 -4.27 -10.01
N ILE A 7 6.63 -3.48 -10.93
CA ILE A 7 5.27 -2.96 -10.80
C ILE A 7 4.29 -4.12 -10.72
N GLU A 8 4.36 -5.07 -11.67
CA GLU A 8 3.49 -6.25 -11.73
C GLU A 8 3.62 -7.13 -10.47
N GLU A 9 4.84 -7.38 -9.99
CA GLU A 9 5.05 -8.19 -8.79
C GLU A 9 4.49 -7.54 -7.52
N VAL A 10 4.57 -6.22 -7.40
CA VAL A 10 3.92 -5.51 -6.28
C VAL A 10 2.41 -5.64 -6.38
N GLU A 11 1.83 -5.46 -7.57
CA GLU A 11 0.39 -5.60 -7.75
C GLU A 11 -0.09 -7.03 -7.49
N GLU A 12 0.68 -8.04 -7.91
CA GLU A 12 0.38 -9.44 -7.65
C GLU A 12 0.46 -9.76 -6.15
N ALA A 13 1.51 -9.30 -5.47
CA ALA A 13 1.64 -9.47 -4.03
C ALA A 13 0.45 -8.85 -3.28
N LEU A 14 -0.01 -7.65 -3.68
CA LEU A 14 -1.19 -7.02 -3.10
C LEU A 14 -2.46 -7.85 -3.34
N ARG A 15 -2.67 -8.38 -4.56
CA ARG A 15 -3.85 -9.20 -4.87
C ARG A 15 -3.86 -10.54 -4.14
N GLN A 16 -2.70 -11.18 -4.02
CA GLN A 16 -2.55 -12.48 -3.36
C GLN A 16 -2.73 -12.36 -1.85
N GLU A 17 -2.01 -11.42 -1.23
CA GLU A 17 -2.00 -11.29 0.23
C GLU A 17 -3.27 -10.66 0.77
N LEU A 18 -3.97 -9.81 0.00
CA LEU A 18 -5.15 -9.07 0.47
C LEU A 18 -6.47 -9.65 -0.06
N GLY A 19 -6.53 -10.95 -0.33
CA GLY A 19 -7.70 -11.62 -0.91
C GLY A 19 -8.98 -11.59 -0.06
N GLU A 20 -8.90 -11.18 1.22
CA GLU A 20 -10.07 -10.93 2.07
C GLU A 20 -10.70 -9.55 1.87
N LEU A 21 -9.97 -8.61 1.25
CA LEU A 21 -10.48 -7.30 0.90
C LEU A 21 -11.42 -7.38 -0.31
N GLN A 22 -12.36 -6.45 -0.39
CA GLN A 22 -13.21 -6.29 -1.57
C GLN A 22 -12.38 -5.79 -2.75
N GLU A 23 -12.80 -6.10 -3.97
CA GLU A 23 -12.13 -5.67 -5.20
C GLU A 23 -11.88 -4.15 -5.22
N GLN A 24 -12.86 -3.34 -4.80
CA GLN A 24 -12.72 -1.89 -4.70
C GLN A 24 -11.63 -1.44 -3.71
N GLU A 25 -11.42 -2.19 -2.63
CA GLU A 25 -10.39 -1.89 -1.63
C GLU A 25 -9.00 -2.24 -2.18
N ILE A 26 -8.89 -3.37 -2.89
CA ILE A 26 -7.68 -3.76 -3.61
C ILE A 26 -7.36 -2.71 -4.68
N ASP A 27 -8.34 -2.22 -5.43
CA ASP A 27 -8.16 -1.16 -6.42
C ASP A 27 -7.59 0.13 -5.81
N LYS A 28 -7.98 0.49 -4.57
CA LYS A 28 -7.39 1.63 -3.87
C LYS A 28 -5.91 1.38 -3.54
N CYS A 29 -5.55 0.18 -3.08
CA CYS A 29 -4.14 -0.19 -2.87
C CYS A 29 -3.34 -0.10 -4.18
N LEU A 30 -3.86 -0.67 -5.26
CA LEU A 30 -3.24 -0.62 -6.58
C LEU A 30 -3.09 0.82 -7.07
N ARG A 31 -4.07 1.68 -6.80
CA ARG A 31 -3.99 3.10 -7.16
C ARG A 31 -2.88 3.82 -6.40
N ILE A 32 -2.73 3.61 -5.09
CA ILE A 32 -1.61 4.18 -4.32
C ILE A 32 -0.28 3.78 -4.97
N TRP A 33 -0.14 2.50 -5.33
CA TRP A 33 1.08 1.99 -5.95
C TRP A 33 1.34 2.62 -7.33
N ARG A 34 0.32 2.65 -8.20
CA ARG A 34 0.42 3.21 -9.55
C ARG A 34 0.78 4.69 -9.53
N ASP A 35 0.07 5.48 -8.73
CA ASP A 35 0.33 6.92 -8.60
C ASP A 35 1.77 7.17 -8.09
N PHE A 36 2.30 6.29 -7.22
CA PHE A 36 3.68 6.40 -6.74
C PHE A 36 4.72 6.10 -7.83
N VAL A 37 4.53 5.04 -8.62
CA VAL A 37 5.50 4.66 -9.67
C VAL A 37 5.44 5.54 -10.91
N GLU A 38 4.36 6.29 -11.13
CA GLU A 38 4.30 7.30 -12.20
C GLU A 38 5.41 8.36 -12.09
N GLU A 39 5.84 8.70 -10.86
CA GLU A 39 6.87 9.71 -10.61
C GLU A 39 8.16 9.13 -10.00
N ARG A 40 8.25 7.81 -9.81
CA ARG A 40 9.36 7.15 -9.12
C ARG A 40 9.88 5.95 -9.91
N ASP A 41 11.17 5.98 -10.23
CA ASP A 41 11.89 4.80 -10.75
C ASP A 41 12.03 3.74 -9.65
N VAL A 42 11.46 2.56 -9.93
CA VAL A 42 11.49 1.38 -9.05
C VAL A 42 12.28 0.20 -9.62
N ALA A 43 12.96 0.35 -10.76
CA ALA A 43 13.67 -0.74 -11.47
C ALA A 43 14.76 -1.44 -10.63
N ASN A 44 15.33 -0.72 -9.65
CA ASN A 44 16.36 -1.21 -8.74
C ASN A 44 15.82 -1.88 -7.47
N THR A 45 14.49 -2.06 -7.36
CA THR A 45 13.87 -2.77 -6.25
C THR A 45 14.32 -4.23 -6.24
N ARG A 46 14.78 -4.71 -5.09
CA ARG A 46 15.20 -6.11 -4.89
C ARG A 46 14.12 -7.01 -4.28
N LYS A 47 13.14 -6.39 -3.62
CA LYS A 47 12.07 -7.07 -2.89
C LYS A 47 10.76 -6.29 -3.09
N PRO A 48 9.97 -6.62 -4.12
CA PRO A 48 8.68 -5.98 -4.39
C PRO A 48 7.76 -5.95 -3.16
N GLU A 49 7.80 -6.98 -2.33
CA GLU A 49 6.99 -7.14 -1.11
C GLU A 49 7.16 -5.98 -0.13
N THR A 50 8.32 -5.30 -0.16
CA THR A 50 8.58 -4.13 0.68
C THR A 50 7.67 -2.95 0.33
N TRP A 51 7.33 -2.78 -0.95
CA TRP A 51 6.38 -1.78 -1.41
C TRP A 51 4.95 -2.21 -1.15
N ALA A 52 4.61 -3.49 -1.41
CA ALA A 52 3.28 -4.03 -1.15
C ALA A 52 2.88 -3.88 0.33
N ALA A 53 3.79 -4.21 1.26
CA ALA A 53 3.57 -4.05 2.69
C ALA A 53 3.33 -2.59 3.09
N ALA A 54 4.10 -1.67 2.50
CA ALA A 54 3.97 -0.23 2.76
C ALA A 54 2.64 0.32 2.23
N VAL A 55 2.23 -0.07 1.02
CA VAL A 55 0.94 0.28 0.42
C VAL A 55 -0.21 -0.22 1.30
N TYR A 56 -0.16 -1.49 1.71
CA TYR A 56 -1.17 -2.08 2.59
C TYR A 56 -1.28 -1.35 3.94
N TYR A 57 -0.14 -0.99 4.53
CA TYR A 57 -0.14 -0.22 5.77
C TYR A 57 -0.77 1.17 5.57
N ILE A 58 -0.40 1.90 4.51
CA ILE A 58 -0.98 3.21 4.20
C ILE A 58 -2.49 3.10 4.03
N PHE A 59 -2.96 2.14 3.22
CA PHE A 59 -4.38 1.89 3.02
C PHE A 59 -5.10 1.62 4.34
N SER A 60 -4.52 0.76 5.19
CA SER A 60 -5.11 0.42 6.49
C SER A 60 -5.17 1.62 7.44
N ASP A 61 -4.15 2.48 7.43
CA ASP A 61 -4.04 3.65 8.29
C ASP A 61 -5.00 4.78 7.88
N ILE A 62 -5.33 4.91 6.59
CA ILE A 62 -6.32 5.88 6.09
C ILE A 62 -7.75 5.32 6.01
N SER A 63 -7.93 4.01 6.25
CA SER A 63 -9.23 3.34 6.22
C SER A 63 -9.85 3.30 7.60
N PHE A 64 -10.96 4.00 7.79
CA PHE A 64 -11.59 4.19 9.11
C PHE A 64 -11.83 2.89 9.90
N TRP A 65 -12.23 1.79 9.24
CA TRP A 65 -12.52 0.52 9.93
C TRP A 65 -11.29 -0.35 10.19
N LEU A 66 -10.15 -0.05 9.55
CA LEU A 66 -8.84 -0.66 9.78
C LEU A 66 -7.94 0.21 10.65
N TRP A 67 -8.33 1.45 10.90
CA TRP A 67 -7.51 2.39 11.64
C TRP A 67 -7.22 1.86 13.04
N GLY A 68 -5.92 1.78 13.38
CA GLY A 68 -5.43 1.21 14.64
C GLY A 68 -5.51 -0.32 14.75
N LYS A 69 -6.05 -1.02 13.73
CA LYS A 69 -6.11 -2.49 13.71
C LYS A 69 -4.94 -3.15 13.00
N VAL A 70 -4.25 -2.41 12.13
CA VAL A 70 -3.07 -2.90 11.41
C VAL A 70 -1.89 -2.02 11.77
N THR A 71 -0.94 -2.61 12.45
CA THR A 71 0.35 -1.99 12.76
C THR A 71 1.34 -2.18 11.61
N GLN A 72 2.41 -1.40 11.58
CA GLN A 72 3.51 -1.57 10.60
C GLN A 72 4.16 -2.95 10.72
N ARG A 73 4.26 -3.47 11.95
CA ARG A 73 4.74 -4.83 12.22
C ARG A 73 3.85 -5.89 11.59
N GLU A 74 2.53 -5.81 11.78
CA GLU A 74 1.58 -6.77 11.21
C GLU A 74 1.55 -6.71 9.68
N ALA A 75 1.61 -5.50 9.11
CA ALA A 75 1.80 -5.33 7.66
C ALA A 75 3.11 -5.96 7.19
N GLY A 76 4.20 -5.79 7.94
CA GLY A 76 5.48 -6.41 7.60
C GLY A 76 5.45 -7.94 7.66
N GLU A 77 4.91 -8.50 8.74
CA GLU A 77 4.75 -9.94 8.95
C GLU A 77 3.96 -10.59 7.80
N ARG A 78 2.89 -9.92 7.34
CA ARG A 78 2.06 -10.40 6.24
C ARG A 78 2.84 -10.59 4.94
N PHE A 79 3.75 -9.69 4.63
CA PHE A 79 4.53 -9.70 3.40
C PHE A 79 5.97 -10.23 3.58
N GLY A 80 6.30 -10.78 4.76
CA GLY A 80 7.65 -11.29 5.04
C GLY A 80 8.75 -10.21 5.09
N VAL A 81 8.40 -8.98 5.46
CA VAL A 81 9.33 -7.84 5.54
C VAL A 81 9.40 -7.24 6.95
N SER A 82 10.52 -6.57 7.26
CA SER A 82 10.69 -5.98 8.59
C SER A 82 9.84 -4.72 8.78
N GLU A 83 9.38 -4.48 10.01
CA GLU A 83 8.65 -3.25 10.39
C GLU A 83 9.39 -1.98 9.98
N ASN A 84 10.71 -1.91 10.23
CA ASN A 84 11.53 -0.76 9.83
C ASN A 84 11.51 -0.51 8.32
N THR A 85 11.45 -1.59 7.53
CA THR A 85 11.33 -1.48 6.07
C THR A 85 9.97 -0.92 5.68
N VAL A 86 8.89 -1.40 6.29
CA VAL A 86 7.54 -0.85 6.08
C VAL A 86 7.52 0.63 6.43
N GLN A 87 8.07 1.01 7.59
CA GLN A 87 8.12 2.40 8.05
C GLN A 87 8.87 3.31 7.07
N ALA A 88 10.03 2.88 6.57
CA ALA A 88 10.82 3.65 5.61
C ALA A 88 10.06 3.81 4.29
N LYS A 89 9.50 2.72 3.76
CA LYS A 89 8.83 2.70 2.47
C LYS A 89 7.49 3.43 2.49
N GLN A 90 6.70 3.30 3.56
CA GLN A 90 5.45 4.05 3.70
C GLN A 90 5.71 5.56 3.81
N LYS A 91 6.82 5.96 4.45
CA LYS A 91 7.22 7.36 4.49
C LYS A 91 7.57 7.87 3.10
N GLU A 92 8.35 7.13 2.31
CA GLU A 92 8.66 7.50 0.93
C GLU A 92 7.39 7.73 0.09
N ILE A 93 6.41 6.82 0.18
CA ILE A 93 5.15 6.93 -0.56
C ILE A 93 4.33 8.14 -0.08
N ARG A 94 4.18 8.31 1.25
CA ARG A 94 3.42 9.43 1.82
C ARG A 94 4.03 10.78 1.50
N ASP A 95 5.35 10.90 1.58
CA ASP A 95 6.07 12.13 1.30
C ASP A 95 5.95 12.50 -0.19
N GLN A 96 5.98 11.52 -1.10
CA GLN A 96 5.82 11.78 -2.52
C GLN A 96 4.37 12.14 -2.90
N LEU A 97 3.40 11.32 -2.48
CA LEU A 97 1.99 11.48 -2.84
C LEU A 97 1.23 12.49 -1.97
N GLN A 98 1.89 13.03 -0.94
CA GLN A 98 1.32 13.95 0.05
C GLN A 98 0.05 13.38 0.70
N ILE A 99 0.07 12.09 1.03
CA ILE A 99 -1.09 11.38 1.60
C ILE A 99 -1.27 11.77 3.07
N GLY A 100 -2.30 12.58 3.31
CA GLY A 100 -2.73 13.00 4.64
C GLY A 100 -3.62 11.99 5.35
N PHE A 101 -4.32 12.48 6.38
CA PHE A 101 -5.32 11.73 7.12
C PHE A 101 -6.65 11.76 6.33
N ILE A 102 -7.19 10.58 5.98
CA ILE A 102 -8.40 10.41 5.15
C ILE A 102 -8.25 11.13 3.79
N ASP A 103 -7.47 10.53 2.91
CA ASP A 103 -7.28 11.02 1.54
C ASP A 103 -8.34 10.42 0.61
N GLY A 104 -9.30 11.24 0.15
CA GLY A 104 -10.42 10.77 -0.69
C GLY A 104 -10.00 10.09 -2.00
N ARG A 105 -8.76 10.24 -2.46
CA ARG A 105 -8.24 9.49 -3.62
C ARG A 105 -8.14 7.99 -3.33
N TYR A 106 -7.73 7.66 -2.11
CA TYR A 106 -7.30 6.33 -1.68
C TYR A 106 -8.18 5.74 -0.58
N THR A 107 -8.95 6.57 0.12
CA THR A 107 -9.92 6.08 1.11
C THR A 107 -11.04 5.34 0.38
N PRO A 108 -11.35 4.11 0.79
CA PRO A 108 -12.44 3.30 0.21
C PRO A 108 -13.83 3.82 0.58
N ASP A 109 -14.80 3.67 -0.34
CA ASP A 109 -16.13 4.30 -0.25
C ASP A 109 -16.98 3.80 0.93
N ARG A 110 -16.73 2.58 1.41
CA ARG A 110 -17.34 2.05 2.63
C ARG A 110 -17.05 2.90 3.88
N ALA A 111 -16.02 3.75 3.84
CA ALA A 111 -15.74 4.72 4.90
C ALA A 111 -16.70 5.93 4.85
N ILE A 112 -17.27 6.23 3.68
CA ILE A 112 -18.10 7.41 3.43
C ILE A 112 -19.57 7.14 3.76
N GLU A 113 -20.05 5.89 3.64
CA GLU A 113 -21.46 5.52 3.88
C GLU A 113 -21.91 5.53 5.37
N LYS A 114 -21.02 5.86 6.31
CA LYS A 114 -21.36 5.93 7.75
C LYS A 114 -21.37 7.36 8.33
N PHE A 115 -21.33 8.38 7.48
CA PHE A 115 -21.53 9.77 7.86
C PHE A 115 -22.85 10.30 7.31
#